data_AF-A0A1S1NC02-F1
#
_entry.id   AF-A0A1S1NC02-F1
#
_cell.length_a   1.000
_cell.length_b   1.000
_cell.length_c   1.000
_cell.angle_alpha   90.00
_cell.angle_beta   90.00
_cell.angle_gamma   90.00
#
_symmetry.space_group_name_H-M   'P 1'
#
loop_
_entity.id
_entity.type
_entity.pdbx_description
1 polymer ?
#
loop_
_entity_poly.entity_id
_entity_poly.type
_entity_poly.pdbx_seq_one_letter_code
_entity_poly.pdbx_strand_id
1 'polypeptide(L)'
;MNILKNVALLFTFSVAFMMATSAEARMPVPEYPEPCLLAADGEMAIECGGGGGGGTGTTETNRFLDQKYVDQLKSRCNGTELSQEQCRQYRDYARGNCINDTEYYYAKANNFAPICNQFDPSKLIAVCRCGCFELGTKISARLTGSNVNSQVNIEDLFNNEKQFDVFAMTETATMSDVQFDLEQVADTTKGPEEKPLVIVKTASGIRIGLSEEHGVLLASGKMDVARNLSVGDKLVKEDGSIDVITSIEQGAQDQVVYNLLTNSDDEQGHLVIANGLVMGDLYWQNILMSEMAKFKVRQ
;
A
#
# COMPACT_ATOMS: atom_id res chain seq x y z
N MET A 1 -36.61 60.94 -31.31
CA MET A 1 -37.39 60.25 -30.25
C MET A 1 -36.42 59.29 -29.56
N ASN A 2 -35.75 59.63 -28.45
CA ASN A 2 -36.27 59.63 -27.05
C ASN A 2 -36.98 58.30 -26.72
N ILE A 3 -36.65 57.45 -25.74
CA ILE A 3 -36.00 57.52 -24.40
C ILE A 3 -35.75 56.03 -23.99
N LEU A 4 -34.53 55.57 -23.66
CA LEU A 4 -33.93 55.43 -22.31
C LEU A 4 -34.78 54.64 -21.28
N LYS A 5 -34.32 53.45 -20.82
CA LYS A 5 -33.99 53.14 -19.40
C LYS A 5 -34.00 51.64 -19.04
N ASN A 6 -32.84 51.21 -18.51
CA ASN A 6 -32.63 50.48 -17.25
C ASN A 6 -33.36 49.16 -16.98
N VAL A 7 -32.59 48.06 -16.87
CA VAL A 7 -32.54 47.25 -15.64
C VAL A 7 -31.12 46.71 -15.47
N ALA A 8 -30.33 47.38 -14.62
CA ALA A 8 -29.13 46.82 -14.02
C ALA A 8 -29.59 46.07 -12.76
N LEU A 9 -29.38 44.75 -12.71
CA LEU A 9 -29.57 43.97 -11.50
C LEU A 9 -28.17 43.67 -10.93
N LEU A 10 -27.75 44.50 -9.98
CA LEU A 10 -26.64 44.19 -9.09
C LEU A 10 -27.10 43.08 -8.14
N PHE A 11 -26.49 41.90 -8.23
CA PHE A 11 -26.46 40.93 -7.14
C PHE A 11 -25.13 41.11 -6.40
N THR A 12 -25.14 41.93 -5.35
CA THR A 12 -24.09 41.95 -4.33
C THR A 12 -24.31 40.77 -3.39
N PHE A 13 -23.57 39.68 -3.59
CA PHE A 13 -23.42 38.63 -2.59
C PHE A 13 -22.26 39.02 -1.66
N SER A 14 -22.60 39.49 -0.46
CA SER A 14 -21.66 39.64 0.64
C SER A 14 -21.33 38.24 1.18
N VAL A 15 -20.20 37.67 0.74
CA VAL A 15 -19.60 36.49 1.39
C VAL A 15 -18.78 37.00 2.57
N ALA A 16 -19.27 36.74 3.78
CA ALA A 16 -18.51 36.94 5.00
C ALA A 16 -17.34 35.94 5.03
N PHE A 17 -16.12 36.46 4.90
CA PHE A 17 -14.89 35.71 5.06
C PHE A 17 -14.68 35.45 6.56
N MET A 18 -15.08 34.28 7.05
CA MET A 18 -14.61 33.80 8.35
C MET A 18 -13.17 33.32 8.19
N MET A 19 -12.21 34.12 8.66
CA MET A 19 -10.86 33.64 8.91
C MET A 19 -10.89 32.72 10.13
N ALA A 20 -11.01 31.41 9.88
CA ALA A 20 -10.66 30.40 10.85
C ALA A 20 -9.12 30.28 10.83
N THR A 21 -8.48 30.79 11.87
CA THR A 21 -7.07 30.53 12.14
C THR A 21 -6.93 29.04 12.45
N SER A 22 -6.22 28.31 11.59
CA SER A 22 -5.78 26.94 11.85
C SER A 22 -4.77 26.97 13.00
N ALA A 23 -5.26 26.74 14.22
CA ALA A 23 -4.43 26.27 15.30
C ALA A 23 -4.03 24.82 14.97
N GLU A 24 -2.73 24.57 14.85
CA GLU A 24 -2.17 23.23 14.76
C GLU A 24 -2.60 22.42 16.00
N ALA A 25 -3.64 21.61 15.85
CA ALA A 25 -3.96 20.57 16.81
C ALA A 25 -2.91 19.48 16.63
N ARG A 26 -1.82 19.56 17.39
CA ARG A 26 -0.94 18.41 17.62
C ARG A 26 -1.79 17.34 18.27
N MET A 27 -2.03 16.24 17.55
CA MET A 27 -2.66 15.07 18.12
C MET A 27 -1.80 14.58 19.29
N PRO A 28 -2.38 14.31 20.47
CA PRO A 28 -1.64 13.72 21.57
C PRO A 28 -1.13 12.34 21.12
N VAL A 29 0.18 12.15 21.24
CA VAL A 29 0.81 10.83 21.10
C VAL A 29 0.15 9.93 22.14
N PRO A 30 -0.42 8.76 21.76
CA PRO A 30 -0.96 7.83 22.74
C PRO A 30 0.19 7.34 23.62
N GLU A 31 0.12 7.71 24.90
CA GLU A 31 0.99 7.17 25.94
C GLU A 31 0.59 5.70 26.12
N TYR A 32 1.41 4.79 25.61
CA TYR A 32 1.22 3.36 25.83
C TYR A 32 1.56 3.06 27.30
N PRO A 33 0.68 2.36 28.04
CA PRO A 33 1.00 1.95 29.39
C PRO A 33 2.20 1.00 29.36
N GLU A 34 3.18 1.24 30.23
CA GLU A 34 4.32 0.36 30.40
C GLU A 34 3.85 -1.09 30.69
N PRO A 35 4.47 -2.11 30.08
CA PRO A 35 4.09 -3.49 30.31
C PRO A 35 4.46 -3.91 31.74
N CYS A 36 3.45 -4.25 32.54
CA CYS A 36 3.65 -5.01 33.76
C CYS A 36 4.18 -6.41 33.42
N LEU A 37 5.39 -6.74 33.88
CA LEU A 37 5.93 -8.09 33.86
C LEU A 37 5.19 -8.98 34.86
N LEU A 38 4.74 -10.16 34.41
CA LEU A 38 4.36 -11.28 35.26
C LEU A 38 5.62 -12.09 35.60
N ALA A 39 5.87 -12.32 36.88
CA ALA A 39 6.82 -13.32 37.34
C ALA A 39 6.09 -14.66 37.57
N ALA A 40 6.77 -15.75 37.20
CA ALA A 40 6.31 -17.12 37.40
C ALA A 40 7.18 -17.81 38.45
N ASP A 41 6.82 -17.65 39.72
CA ASP A 41 6.91 -18.70 40.72
C ASP A 41 5.90 -18.41 41.82
N GLY A 42 5.22 -19.48 42.24
CA GLY A 42 3.93 -19.41 42.93
C GLY A 42 4.00 -18.63 44.24
N GLU A 43 3.09 -17.66 44.33
CA GLU A 43 2.73 -16.83 45.47
C GLU A 43 3.73 -15.70 45.83
N MET A 44 3.53 -14.54 45.18
CA MET A 44 4.37 -13.36 45.37
C MET A 44 3.58 -12.13 45.81
N ALA A 45 3.91 -11.65 47.01
CA ALA A 45 3.76 -10.27 47.43
C ALA A 45 5.07 -9.54 47.11
N ILE A 46 5.01 -8.37 46.46
CA ILE A 46 6.21 -7.53 46.24
C ILE A 46 5.97 -6.15 46.84
N GLU A 47 6.78 -5.89 47.86
CA GLU A 47 7.06 -4.56 48.38
C GLU A 47 7.77 -3.70 47.34
N CYS A 48 7.32 -2.46 47.20
CA CYS A 48 8.04 -1.41 46.50
C CYS A 48 9.29 -1.01 47.30
N GLY A 49 10.49 -1.31 46.80
CA GLY A 49 11.76 -0.89 47.40
C GLY A 49 12.81 -0.63 46.32
N GLY A 50 13.20 0.63 46.15
CA GLY A 50 14.19 1.08 45.17
C GLY A 50 15.62 0.63 45.47
N GLY A 51 16.43 0.54 44.42
CA GLY A 51 17.88 0.28 44.51
C GLY A 51 18.52 0.40 43.14
N GLY A 52 19.37 1.42 42.95
CA GLY A 52 19.89 1.85 41.66
C GLY A 52 20.73 0.85 40.88
N GLY A 53 20.66 0.97 39.56
CA GLY A 53 21.55 0.33 38.60
C GLY A 53 21.33 0.93 37.22
N GLY A 54 22.09 1.97 36.88
CA GLY A 54 21.98 2.68 35.60
C GLY A 54 22.39 1.81 34.42
N GLY A 55 21.40 1.20 33.76
CA GLY A 55 21.52 0.66 32.41
C GLY A 55 21.06 1.72 31.42
N THR A 56 21.96 2.19 30.56
CA THR A 56 21.62 3.07 29.43
C THR A 56 20.59 2.38 28.55
N GLY A 57 19.34 2.84 28.59
CA GLY A 57 18.27 2.36 27.72
C GLY A 57 18.64 2.61 26.26
N THR A 58 19.08 1.56 25.57
CA THR A 58 19.17 1.57 24.12
C THR A 58 17.73 1.65 23.63
N THR A 59 17.33 2.79 23.10
CA THR A 59 16.07 2.95 22.37
C THR A 59 15.98 1.84 21.34
N GLU A 60 14.98 0.95 21.48
CA GLU A 60 14.70 -0.08 20.49
C GLU A 60 14.46 0.61 19.15
N THR A 61 15.44 0.50 18.26
CA THR A 61 15.41 1.14 16.95
C THR A 61 14.80 0.15 15.97
N ASN A 62 13.78 0.58 15.25
CA ASN A 62 13.17 -0.20 14.19
C ASN A 62 14.08 -0.18 12.97
N ARG A 63 14.79 -1.29 12.70
CA ARG A 63 15.74 -1.37 11.57
C ARG A 63 15.04 -1.32 10.21
N PHE A 64 13.73 -1.58 10.14
CA PHE A 64 12.98 -1.41 8.89
C PHE A 64 12.83 0.05 8.45
N LEU A 65 13.06 1.01 9.35
CA LEU A 65 13.10 2.44 9.00
C LEU A 65 14.44 2.88 8.40
N ASP A 66 15.48 2.05 8.50
CA ASP A 66 16.76 2.28 7.83
C ASP A 66 16.71 1.66 6.43
N GLN A 67 16.39 2.47 5.42
CA GLN A 67 16.33 2.02 4.03
C GLN A 67 17.64 1.35 3.58
N LYS A 68 18.80 1.82 4.05
CA LYS A 68 20.10 1.24 3.70
C LYS A 68 20.26 -0.17 4.27
N TYR A 69 19.62 -0.47 5.41
CA TYR A 69 19.55 -1.80 5.98
C TYR A 69 18.58 -2.69 5.18
N VAL A 70 17.39 -2.18 4.84
CA VAL A 70 16.40 -2.92 4.02
C VAL A 70 16.97 -3.26 2.63
N ASP A 71 17.66 -2.34 1.98
CA ASP A 71 18.29 -2.53 0.66
C ASP A 71 19.42 -3.58 0.69
N GLN A 72 20.05 -3.80 1.85
CA GLN A 72 21.06 -4.85 2.05
C GLN A 72 20.46 -6.24 2.19
N LEU A 73 19.16 -6.35 2.54
CA LEU A 73 18.43 -7.61 2.60
C LEU A 73 18.12 -8.06 1.17
N LYS A 74 19.16 -8.55 0.48
CA LYS A 74 19.11 -9.09 -0.88
C LYS A 74 18.31 -10.39 -0.88
N SER A 75 16.99 -10.31 -0.94
CA SER A 75 16.13 -11.26 -1.64
C SER A 75 14.68 -10.90 -1.37
N ARG A 76 13.92 -10.62 -2.43
CA ARG A 76 12.54 -11.13 -2.45
C ARG A 76 12.65 -12.63 -2.22
N CYS A 77 11.84 -13.17 -1.30
CA CYS A 77 11.72 -14.60 -1.01
C CYS A 77 12.03 -15.42 -2.27
N ASN A 78 13.18 -16.08 -2.26
CA ASN A 78 13.72 -16.77 -3.42
C ASN A 78 12.87 -18.02 -3.66
N GLY A 79 11.80 -17.86 -4.43
CA GLY A 79 11.03 -18.95 -4.99
C GLY A 79 10.18 -19.77 -4.02
N THR A 80 9.50 -19.11 -3.07
CA THR A 80 8.37 -19.73 -2.39
C THR A 80 7.31 -18.68 -2.12
N GLU A 81 6.21 -18.80 -2.83
CA GLU A 81 4.92 -18.22 -2.52
C GLU A 81 4.55 -18.42 -1.04
N LEU A 82 4.61 -17.36 -0.25
CA LEU A 82 4.12 -17.40 1.13
C LEU A 82 2.63 -17.08 1.11
N SER A 83 1.79 -18.08 1.40
CA SER A 83 0.40 -17.82 1.77
C SER A 83 0.35 -16.86 2.95
N GLN A 84 -0.76 -16.17 3.13
CA GLN A 84 -0.90 -15.24 4.25
C GLN A 84 -0.73 -15.90 5.63
N GLU A 85 -1.13 -17.16 5.74
CA GLU A 85 -0.86 -17.99 6.91
C GLU A 85 0.64 -18.13 7.13
N GLN A 86 1.39 -18.45 6.08
CA GLN A 86 2.85 -18.53 6.14
C GLN A 86 3.45 -17.16 6.44
N CYS A 87 3.02 -16.07 5.79
CA CYS A 87 3.49 -14.72 6.07
C CYS A 87 3.30 -14.34 7.55
N ARG A 88 2.15 -14.71 8.14
CA ARG A 88 1.92 -14.57 9.59
C ARG A 88 2.85 -15.46 10.41
N GLN A 89 3.01 -16.73 10.05
CA GLN A 89 3.93 -17.65 10.72
C GLN A 89 5.38 -17.17 10.66
N TYR A 90 5.84 -16.61 9.55
CA TYR A 90 7.18 -16.02 9.41
C TYR A 90 7.33 -14.79 10.30
N ARG A 91 6.32 -13.93 10.38
CA ARG A 91 6.33 -12.76 11.27
C ARG A 91 6.35 -13.17 12.74
N ASP A 92 5.51 -14.12 13.12
CA ASP A 92 5.40 -14.62 14.49
C ASP A 92 6.66 -15.39 14.91
N TYR A 93 7.24 -16.16 13.98
CA TYR A 93 8.55 -16.79 14.17
C TYR A 93 9.66 -15.74 14.28
N ALA A 94 9.64 -14.69 13.45
CA ALA A 94 10.68 -13.68 13.48
C ALA A 94 10.65 -12.85 14.77
N ARG A 95 9.45 -12.66 15.35
CA ARG A 95 9.24 -11.99 16.64
C ARG A 95 9.96 -12.73 17.76
N GLY A 96 10.94 -12.07 18.38
CA GLY A 96 11.76 -12.67 19.43
C GLY A 96 12.91 -13.56 18.93
N ASN A 97 13.09 -13.67 17.61
CA ASN A 97 14.26 -14.28 16.98
C ASN A 97 15.10 -13.21 16.29
N CYS A 98 14.76 -12.83 15.06
CA CYS A 98 15.55 -11.87 14.30
C CYS A 98 14.97 -10.46 14.25
N ILE A 99 13.78 -10.23 14.80
CA ILE A 99 13.16 -8.89 14.91
C ILE A 99 12.57 -8.64 16.29
N ASN A 100 12.56 -7.38 16.72
CA ASN A 100 11.95 -6.92 17.98
C ASN A 100 10.44 -6.65 17.82
N ASP A 101 9.77 -6.29 18.91
CA ASP A 101 8.33 -6.04 18.92
C ASP A 101 7.95 -4.83 18.05
N THR A 102 8.75 -3.76 18.08
CA THR A 102 8.54 -2.58 17.23
C THR A 102 8.58 -2.95 15.74
N GLU A 103 9.59 -3.72 15.34
CA GLU A 103 9.77 -4.25 13.99
C GLU A 103 8.65 -5.21 13.62
N TYR A 104 8.19 -6.06 14.54
CA TYR A 104 7.07 -6.97 14.33
C TYR A 104 5.78 -6.21 14.02
N TYR A 105 5.45 -5.19 14.81
CA TYR A 105 4.26 -4.39 14.58
C TYR A 105 4.37 -3.57 13.29
N TYR A 106 5.58 -3.08 12.96
CA TYR A 106 5.84 -2.43 11.69
C TYR A 106 5.67 -3.39 10.50
N ALA A 107 6.25 -4.59 10.57
CA ALA A 107 6.08 -5.64 9.56
C ALA A 107 4.64 -6.11 9.45
N LYS A 108 3.86 -6.07 10.53
CA LYS A 108 2.44 -6.39 10.53
C LYS A 108 1.62 -5.31 9.83
N ALA A 109 1.91 -4.03 10.09
CA ALA A 109 1.25 -2.90 9.46
C ALA A 109 1.54 -2.82 7.96
N ASN A 110 2.78 -3.11 7.55
CA ASN A 110 3.23 -3.04 6.16
C ASN A 110 3.20 -4.41 5.43
N ASN A 111 2.59 -5.40 6.07
CA ASN A 111 2.45 -6.79 5.62
C ASN A 111 3.74 -7.42 5.04
N PHE A 112 4.85 -7.13 5.70
CA PHE A 112 6.14 -7.75 5.43
C PHE A 112 6.22 -9.13 6.05
N ALA A 113 6.85 -10.06 5.33
CA ALA A 113 7.32 -11.32 5.88
C ALA A 113 8.83 -11.21 6.16
N PRO A 114 9.26 -11.01 7.42
CA PRO A 114 10.66 -11.05 7.79
C PRO A 114 11.15 -12.50 7.77
N ILE A 115 12.31 -12.75 7.16
CA ILE A 115 12.92 -14.08 7.10
C ILE A 115 14.20 -14.08 7.94
N CYS A 116 14.22 -14.90 8.99
CA CYS A 116 15.42 -15.10 9.81
C CYS A 116 16.34 -16.17 9.19
N ASN A 117 17.64 -16.10 9.47
CA ASN A 117 18.61 -17.10 9.07
C ASN A 117 18.37 -18.41 9.85
N GLN A 118 18.32 -19.54 9.15
CA GLN A 118 18.06 -20.85 9.77
C GLN A 118 19.22 -21.34 10.66
N PHE A 119 20.46 -20.89 10.38
CA PHE A 119 21.65 -21.25 11.17
C PHE A 119 21.91 -20.26 12.31
N ASP A 120 21.41 -19.03 12.18
CA ASP A 120 21.51 -17.99 13.21
C ASP A 120 20.19 -17.21 13.28
N PRO A 121 19.21 -17.69 14.07
CA PRO A 121 17.87 -17.12 14.13
C PRO A 121 17.83 -15.65 14.56
N SER A 122 18.92 -15.11 15.10
CA SER A 122 19.04 -13.68 15.43
C SER A 122 19.24 -12.77 14.22
N LYS A 123 19.62 -13.33 13.07
CA LYS A 123 19.93 -12.57 11.86
C LYS A 123 18.76 -12.55 10.90
N LEU A 124 18.26 -11.35 10.60
CA LEU A 124 17.31 -11.12 9.52
C LEU A 124 18.07 -11.16 8.19
N ILE A 125 17.57 -11.93 7.23
CA ILE A 125 18.23 -12.14 5.92
C ILE A 125 17.40 -11.68 4.73
N ALA A 126 16.07 -11.54 4.89
CA ALA A 126 15.18 -11.05 3.85
C ALA A 126 13.90 -10.42 4.42
N VAL A 127 13.23 -9.60 3.61
CA VAL A 127 11.88 -9.06 3.84
C VAL A 127 11.06 -9.23 2.57
N CYS A 128 9.92 -9.91 2.64
CA CYS A 128 9.10 -10.21 1.47
C CYS A 128 7.82 -9.36 1.44
N ARG A 129 7.49 -8.86 0.24
CA ARG A 129 6.27 -8.11 -0.11
C ARG A 129 5.55 -8.88 -1.20
N CYS A 130 4.22 -8.95 -1.13
CA CYS A 130 3.45 -9.74 -2.10
C CYS A 130 2.83 -8.84 -3.16
N GLY A 131 2.70 -9.43 -4.36
CA GLY A 131 1.97 -9.05 -5.57
C GLY A 131 2.28 -7.75 -6.29
N CYS A 132 2.00 -7.82 -7.59
CA CYS A 132 2.66 -7.04 -8.61
C CYS A 132 1.92 -7.11 -9.96
N PHE A 133 2.21 -6.13 -10.80
CA PHE A 133 1.88 -6.05 -12.22
C PHE A 133 2.86 -6.84 -13.09
N GLU A 134 2.38 -7.34 -14.22
CA GLU A 134 3.17 -7.90 -15.31
C GLU A 134 4.14 -6.85 -15.90
N LEU A 135 5.30 -7.31 -16.40
CA LEU A 135 6.21 -6.51 -17.22
C LEU A 135 5.47 -5.80 -18.37
N GLY A 136 5.83 -4.55 -18.67
CA GLY A 136 5.21 -3.77 -19.74
C GLY A 136 3.84 -3.18 -19.39
N THR A 137 3.36 -3.36 -18.15
CA THR A 137 2.21 -2.60 -17.65
C THR A 137 2.52 -1.12 -17.67
N LYS A 138 1.64 -0.33 -18.28
CA LYS A 138 1.78 1.12 -18.39
C LYS A 138 1.13 1.80 -17.19
N ILE A 139 1.88 2.63 -16.51
CA ILE A 139 1.41 3.44 -15.39
C ILE A 139 1.24 4.87 -15.87
N SER A 140 0.09 5.50 -15.56
CA SER A 140 -0.08 6.93 -15.79
C SER A 140 0.85 7.69 -14.87
N ALA A 141 1.76 8.46 -15.45
CA ALA A 141 2.78 9.19 -14.72
C ALA A 141 3.12 10.52 -15.39
N ARG A 142 3.77 11.40 -14.64
CA ARG A 142 4.34 12.67 -15.11
C ARG A 142 5.80 12.73 -14.68
N LEU A 143 6.67 13.10 -15.61
CA LEU A 143 8.06 13.39 -15.27
C LEU A 143 8.09 14.60 -14.32
N THR A 144 8.80 14.51 -13.20
CA THR A 144 8.93 15.59 -12.21
C THR A 144 9.46 16.85 -12.89
N GLY A 145 8.72 17.96 -12.77
CA GLY A 145 9.03 19.23 -13.43
C GLY A 145 8.56 19.37 -14.87
N SER A 146 7.92 18.34 -15.44
CA SER A 146 7.19 18.41 -16.71
C SER A 146 5.70 18.70 -16.48
N ASN A 147 5.04 19.28 -17.47
CA ASN A 147 3.57 19.46 -17.50
C ASN A 147 2.89 18.44 -18.44
N VAL A 148 3.64 17.46 -18.95
CA VAL A 148 3.13 16.47 -19.89
C VAL A 148 2.85 15.17 -19.17
N ASN A 149 1.58 14.76 -19.17
CA ASN A 149 1.16 13.47 -18.66
C ASN A 149 1.48 12.39 -19.70
N SER A 150 1.90 11.22 -19.23
CA SER A 150 2.31 10.12 -20.10
C SER A 150 1.99 8.76 -19.48
N GLN A 151 1.98 7.74 -20.31
CA GLN A 151 1.89 6.34 -19.90
C GLN A 151 3.30 5.75 -19.99
N VAL A 152 3.86 5.33 -18.85
CA VAL A 152 5.25 4.85 -18.74
C VAL A 152 5.22 3.37 -18.41
N ASN A 153 6.05 2.55 -19.05
CA ASN A 153 6.14 1.14 -18.66
C ASN A 153 6.68 1.03 -17.23
N ILE A 154 6.14 0.12 -16.45
CA ILE A 154 6.47 0.00 -15.03
C ILE A 154 7.97 -0.28 -14.81
N GLU A 155 8.62 -1.04 -15.69
CA GLU A 155 10.07 -1.28 -15.62
C GLU A 155 10.90 0.00 -15.84
N ASP A 156 10.42 0.94 -16.66
CA ASP A 156 11.12 2.20 -16.93
C ASP A 156 10.98 3.17 -15.75
N LEU A 157 9.81 3.15 -15.10
CA LEU A 157 9.55 3.88 -13.85
C LEU A 157 10.50 3.42 -12.75
N PHE A 158 10.71 2.11 -12.60
CA PHE A 158 11.61 1.55 -11.59
C PHE A 158 13.08 1.93 -11.80
N ASN A 159 13.51 2.11 -13.05
CA ASN A 159 14.88 2.53 -13.33
C ASN A 159 15.09 4.03 -13.03
N ASN A 160 14.02 4.79 -12.81
CA ASN A 160 14.01 6.24 -12.70
C ASN A 160 13.00 6.76 -11.65
N GLU A 161 12.81 6.02 -10.55
CA GLU A 161 11.68 6.23 -9.62
C GLU A 161 11.54 7.67 -9.11
N LYS A 162 12.67 8.36 -8.87
CA LYS A 162 12.70 9.76 -8.38
C LYS A 162 12.41 10.81 -9.44
N GLN A 163 12.24 10.40 -10.70
CA GLN A 163 11.97 11.30 -11.81
C GLN A 163 10.49 11.31 -12.19
N PHE A 164 9.67 10.44 -11.60
CA PHE A 164 8.27 10.31 -11.97
C PHE A 164 7.38 10.47 -10.74
N ASP A 165 6.33 11.28 -10.91
CA ASP A 165 5.15 11.26 -10.06
C ASP A 165 4.08 10.43 -10.78
N VAL A 166 3.31 9.62 -10.05
CA VAL A 166 2.27 8.75 -10.61
C VAL A 166 0.88 9.31 -10.34
N PHE A 167 -0.05 9.10 -11.26
CA PHE A 167 -1.44 9.49 -11.01
C PHE A 167 -2.08 8.52 -10.02
N ALA A 168 -2.52 9.07 -8.89
CA ALA A 168 -3.27 8.35 -7.87
C ALA A 168 -4.58 9.06 -7.56
N MET A 169 -5.57 8.31 -7.09
CA MET A 169 -6.90 8.84 -6.82
C MET A 169 -6.86 9.80 -5.62
N THR A 170 -7.56 10.93 -5.69
CA THR A 170 -7.59 11.91 -4.59
C THR A 170 -8.51 11.47 -3.46
N GLU A 171 -8.29 11.99 -2.25
CA GLU A 171 -9.17 11.77 -1.09
C GLU A 171 -10.64 12.19 -1.33
N THR A 172 -10.88 13.13 -2.24
CA THR A 172 -12.21 13.64 -2.58
C THR A 172 -12.92 12.86 -3.69
N ALA A 173 -12.21 11.92 -4.33
CA ALA A 173 -12.74 11.17 -5.45
C ALA A 173 -13.91 10.27 -5.02
N THR A 174 -14.87 10.11 -5.93
CA THR A 174 -15.99 9.19 -5.74
C THR A 174 -16.13 8.29 -6.96
N MET A 175 -16.88 7.19 -6.83
CA MET A 175 -17.14 6.31 -7.98
C MET A 175 -17.91 6.98 -9.12
N SER A 176 -18.62 8.09 -8.84
CA SER A 176 -19.32 8.91 -9.84
C SER A 176 -18.50 10.07 -10.38
N ASP A 177 -17.39 10.39 -9.73
CA ASP A 177 -16.51 11.51 -10.07
C ASP A 177 -15.10 11.14 -9.62
N VAL A 178 -14.40 10.39 -10.46
CA VAL A 178 -13.02 10.00 -10.19
C VAL A 178 -12.13 11.20 -10.42
N GLN A 179 -11.25 11.47 -9.46
CA GLN A 179 -10.30 12.56 -9.52
C GLN A 179 -8.94 11.96 -9.19
N PHE A 180 -7.91 12.40 -9.92
CA PHE A 180 -6.55 11.96 -9.73
C PHE A 180 -5.65 13.16 -9.56
N ASP A 181 -4.69 13.05 -8.64
CA ASP A 181 -3.56 13.96 -8.52
C ASP A 181 -2.26 13.15 -8.59
N LEU A 182 -1.14 13.86 -8.55
CA LEU A 182 0.17 13.26 -8.67
C LEU A 182 0.77 12.97 -7.32
N GLU A 183 1.09 11.70 -7.13
CA GLU A 183 1.75 11.20 -5.94
C GLU A 183 3.20 10.80 -6.25
N GLN A 184 4.08 11.09 -5.31
CA GLN A 184 5.45 10.59 -5.38
C GLN A 184 5.47 9.09 -5.16
N VAL A 185 6.35 8.40 -5.86
CA VAL A 185 6.63 6.99 -5.59
C VAL A 185 7.46 6.91 -4.31
N ALA A 186 6.86 6.42 -3.22
CA ALA A 186 7.54 6.21 -1.95
C ALA A 186 8.51 5.04 -2.02
N ASP A 187 8.11 3.97 -2.70
CA ASP A 187 8.90 2.75 -2.79
C ASP A 187 8.50 1.91 -4.02
N THR A 188 9.40 1.01 -4.42
CA THR A 188 9.19 0.10 -5.54
C THR A 188 9.58 -1.32 -5.16
N THR A 189 8.97 -2.33 -5.78
CA THR A 189 9.32 -3.72 -5.50
C THR A 189 9.21 -4.58 -6.75
N LYS A 190 10.30 -5.30 -7.10
CA LYS A 190 10.40 -6.15 -8.30
C LYS A 190 11.02 -7.51 -8.01
N GLY A 191 10.69 -8.50 -8.84
CA GLY A 191 11.28 -9.84 -8.80
C GLY A 191 10.36 -10.90 -9.41
N PRO A 192 10.75 -12.18 -9.31
CA PRO A 192 10.00 -13.26 -9.94
C PRO A 192 8.67 -13.53 -9.23
N GLU A 193 7.66 -13.89 -10.03
CA GLU A 193 6.38 -14.47 -9.63
C GLU A 193 6.35 -15.91 -10.15
N GLU A 194 6.27 -16.89 -9.25
CA GLU A 194 6.33 -18.31 -9.61
C GLU A 194 5.00 -18.82 -10.15
N LYS A 195 3.89 -18.37 -9.57
CA LYS A 195 2.57 -18.71 -10.08
C LYS A 195 2.29 -18.04 -11.42
N PRO A 196 1.33 -18.60 -12.19
CA PRO A 196 0.87 -17.93 -13.37
C PRO A 196 0.14 -16.64 -13.01
N LEU A 197 0.36 -15.60 -13.81
CA LEU A 197 -0.35 -14.34 -13.67
C LEU A 197 -1.84 -14.49 -14.00
N VAL A 198 -2.69 -13.73 -13.33
CA VAL A 198 -4.09 -13.54 -13.72
C VAL A 198 -4.13 -12.49 -14.83
N ILE A 199 -4.42 -12.92 -16.06
CA ILE A 199 -4.56 -12.05 -17.23
C ILE A 199 -6.02 -11.69 -17.41
N VAL A 200 -6.35 -10.42 -17.17
CA VAL A 200 -7.69 -9.87 -17.35
C VAL A 200 -7.78 -9.18 -18.70
N LYS A 201 -8.86 -9.43 -19.44
CA LYS A 201 -9.24 -8.68 -20.64
C LYS A 201 -10.63 -8.08 -20.46
N THR A 202 -10.79 -6.83 -20.88
CA THR A 202 -12.04 -6.09 -20.72
C THR A 202 -12.77 -5.89 -22.06
N ALA A 203 -14.00 -5.37 -22.01
CA ALA A 203 -14.83 -5.12 -23.18
C ALA A 203 -14.28 -4.01 -24.08
N SER A 204 -13.61 -3.00 -23.50
CA SER A 204 -12.92 -1.98 -24.30
C SER A 204 -11.60 -2.46 -24.93
N GLY A 205 -11.17 -3.70 -24.62
CA GLY A 205 -9.95 -4.29 -25.15
C GLY A 205 -8.71 -4.07 -24.28
N ILE A 206 -8.86 -3.53 -23.07
CA ILE A 206 -7.75 -3.41 -22.11
C ILE A 206 -7.31 -4.82 -21.69
N ARG A 207 -6.00 -5.04 -21.63
CA ARG A 207 -5.37 -6.24 -21.07
C ARG A 207 -4.49 -5.82 -19.89
N ILE A 208 -4.58 -6.53 -18.78
CA ILE A 208 -3.65 -6.36 -17.65
C ILE A 208 -3.32 -7.72 -17.04
N GLY A 209 -2.04 -7.95 -16.74
CA GLY A 209 -1.56 -9.14 -16.05
C GLY A 209 -1.19 -8.81 -14.62
N LEU A 210 -1.71 -9.58 -13.67
CA LEU A 210 -1.59 -9.32 -12.24
C LEU A 210 -1.18 -10.60 -11.51
N SER A 211 -0.40 -10.50 -10.44
CA SER A 211 -0.29 -11.61 -9.46
C SER A 211 -1.66 -11.89 -8.81
N GLU A 212 -1.90 -13.11 -8.34
CA GLU A 212 -3.18 -13.54 -7.73
C GLU A 212 -3.67 -12.65 -6.56
N GLU A 213 -2.74 -12.05 -5.83
CA GLU A 213 -2.99 -11.25 -4.62
C GLU A 213 -3.08 -9.73 -4.89
N HIS A 214 -2.98 -9.31 -6.14
CA HIS A 214 -2.97 -7.88 -6.48
C HIS A 214 -4.35 -7.24 -6.27
N GLY A 215 -4.37 -6.02 -5.72
CA GLY A 215 -5.61 -5.30 -5.42
C GLY A 215 -6.23 -4.65 -6.65
N VAL A 216 -7.54 -4.84 -6.83
CA VAL A 216 -8.31 -4.35 -7.97
C VAL A 216 -9.56 -3.64 -7.48
N LEU A 217 -9.80 -2.41 -7.97
CA LEU A 217 -11.00 -1.64 -7.66
C LEU A 217 -12.16 -2.07 -8.57
N LEU A 218 -13.21 -2.58 -7.95
CA LEU A 218 -14.47 -2.87 -8.64
C LEU A 218 -15.36 -1.63 -8.68
N ALA A 219 -16.22 -1.53 -9.71
CA ALA A 219 -17.18 -0.44 -9.89
C ALA A 219 -18.20 -0.32 -8.75
N SER A 220 -18.29 -1.31 -7.86
CA SER A 220 -19.06 -1.22 -6.62
C SER A 220 -18.39 -0.37 -5.54
N GLY A 221 -17.16 0.09 -5.76
CA GLY A 221 -16.29 0.72 -4.75
C GLY A 221 -15.61 -0.28 -3.81
N LYS A 222 -15.67 -1.58 -4.15
CA LYS A 222 -15.03 -2.64 -3.36
C LYS A 222 -13.64 -2.91 -3.93
N MET A 223 -12.66 -3.03 -3.05
CA MET A 223 -11.36 -3.61 -3.38
C MET A 223 -11.42 -5.14 -3.28
N ASP A 224 -10.93 -5.84 -4.30
CA ASP A 224 -10.80 -7.30 -4.31
C ASP A 224 -9.43 -7.72 -4.82
N VAL A 225 -9.07 -8.99 -4.64
CA VAL A 225 -7.82 -9.55 -5.17
C VAL A 225 -8.04 -10.15 -6.56
N ALA A 226 -7.00 -10.11 -7.40
CA ALA A 226 -7.08 -10.57 -8.80
C ALA A 226 -7.64 -12.00 -8.96
N ARG A 227 -7.26 -12.95 -8.07
CA ARG A 227 -7.77 -14.35 -8.15
C ARG A 227 -9.29 -14.49 -7.93
N ASN A 228 -9.92 -13.50 -7.30
CA ASN A 228 -11.36 -13.53 -7.00
C ASN A 228 -12.19 -12.93 -8.13
N LEU A 229 -11.55 -12.28 -9.10
CA LEU A 229 -12.24 -11.68 -10.23
C LEU A 229 -12.95 -12.74 -11.07
N SER A 230 -14.08 -12.34 -11.63
CA SER A 230 -14.93 -13.15 -12.48
C SER A 230 -15.29 -12.41 -13.77
N VAL A 231 -15.53 -13.16 -14.84
CA VAL A 231 -16.10 -12.60 -16.07
C VAL A 231 -17.45 -11.95 -15.75
N GLY A 232 -17.67 -10.73 -16.24
CA GLY A 232 -18.83 -9.91 -15.90
C GLY A 232 -18.61 -8.92 -14.77
N ASP A 233 -17.52 -9.05 -13.99
CA ASP A 233 -17.13 -8.02 -13.04
C ASP A 233 -16.82 -6.71 -13.78
N LYS A 234 -17.02 -5.62 -13.05
CA LYS A 234 -16.96 -4.25 -13.57
C LYS A 234 -15.77 -3.55 -12.95
N LEU A 235 -14.82 -3.14 -13.77
CA LEU A 235 -13.64 -2.40 -13.38
C LEU A 235 -13.84 -0.90 -13.65
N VAL A 236 -13.07 -0.08 -12.96
CA VAL A 236 -13.09 1.38 -13.11
C VAL A 236 -11.96 1.82 -14.01
N LYS A 237 -12.26 2.61 -15.05
CA LYS A 237 -11.25 3.23 -15.91
C LYS A 237 -10.77 4.57 -15.36
N GLU A 238 -9.65 5.07 -15.90
CA GLU A 238 -9.08 6.38 -15.58
C GLU A 238 -10.03 7.55 -15.83
N ASP A 239 -11.00 7.39 -16.73
CA ASP A 239 -12.03 8.40 -17.02
C ASP A 239 -13.29 8.26 -16.13
N GLY A 240 -13.26 7.32 -15.17
CA GLY A 240 -14.35 7.02 -14.24
C GLY A 240 -15.45 6.15 -14.83
N SER A 241 -15.41 5.87 -16.13
CA SER A 241 -16.38 4.97 -16.74
C SER A 241 -16.05 3.52 -16.44
N ILE A 242 -17.07 2.67 -16.56
CA ILE A 242 -16.98 1.26 -16.20
C ILE A 242 -16.57 0.43 -17.42
N ASP A 243 -15.71 -0.55 -17.20
CA ASP A 243 -15.35 -1.55 -18.19
C ASP A 243 -15.56 -2.97 -17.66
N VAL A 244 -16.15 -3.84 -18.49
CA VAL A 244 -16.57 -5.18 -18.05
C VAL A 244 -15.50 -6.19 -18.39
N ILE A 245 -15.15 -7.07 -17.45
CA ILE A 245 -14.26 -8.19 -17.71
C ILE A 245 -14.94 -9.16 -18.68
N THR A 246 -14.30 -9.42 -19.82
CA THR A 246 -14.78 -10.35 -20.86
C THR A 246 -14.03 -11.68 -20.86
N SER A 247 -12.78 -11.70 -20.38
CA SER A 247 -11.97 -12.91 -20.23
C SER A 247 -11.03 -12.82 -19.04
N ILE A 248 -10.82 -13.96 -18.40
CA ILE A 248 -9.76 -14.17 -17.41
C ILE A 248 -9.00 -15.43 -17.83
N GLU A 249 -7.69 -15.29 -18.00
CA GLU A 249 -6.78 -16.34 -18.45
C GLU A 249 -5.61 -16.47 -17.48
N GLN A 250 -5.04 -17.67 -17.38
CA GLN A 250 -3.78 -17.88 -16.68
C GLN A 250 -2.63 -17.52 -17.64
N GLY A 251 -1.72 -16.67 -17.17
CA GLY A 251 -0.54 -16.19 -17.89
C GLY A 251 0.62 -17.17 -17.80
N ALA A 252 1.82 -16.67 -18.13
CA ALA A 252 3.05 -17.43 -17.93
C ALA A 252 3.43 -17.46 -16.43
N GLN A 253 4.09 -18.55 -16.04
CA GLN A 253 4.78 -18.70 -14.76
C GLN A 253 6.18 -18.08 -14.81
N ASP A 254 6.81 -17.94 -13.64
CA ASP A 254 8.20 -17.48 -13.48
C ASP A 254 8.49 -16.13 -14.16
N GLN A 255 7.49 -15.24 -14.18
CA GLN A 255 7.61 -13.92 -14.79
C GLN A 255 8.19 -12.91 -13.82
N VAL A 256 8.96 -11.95 -14.33
CA VAL A 256 9.37 -10.80 -13.51
C VAL A 256 8.19 -9.83 -13.42
N VAL A 257 7.85 -9.46 -12.21
CA VAL A 257 6.71 -8.59 -11.88
C VAL A 257 7.14 -7.40 -11.02
N TYR A 258 6.36 -6.33 -11.08
CA TYR A 258 6.68 -5.02 -10.51
C TYR A 258 5.49 -4.46 -9.72
N ASN A 259 5.72 -3.83 -8.57
CA ASN A 259 4.71 -3.04 -7.86
C ASN A 259 5.32 -1.78 -7.25
N LEU A 260 4.52 -0.75 -7.03
CA LEU A 260 4.95 0.51 -6.44
C LEU A 260 4.13 0.82 -5.19
N LEU A 261 4.62 1.76 -4.38
CA LEU A 261 3.90 2.36 -3.27
C LEU A 261 3.89 3.87 -3.49
N THR A 262 2.71 4.47 -3.49
CA THR A 262 2.56 5.93 -3.50
C THR A 262 2.80 6.51 -2.11
N ASN A 263 3.22 7.77 -2.06
CA ASN A 263 3.46 8.50 -0.82
C ASN A 263 2.21 9.25 -0.35
N SER A 264 1.11 8.53 -0.12
CA SER A 264 -0.13 9.11 0.44
C SER A 264 -0.37 8.64 1.88
N ASP A 265 -1.09 9.46 2.65
CA ASP A 265 -1.58 9.15 3.99
C ASP A 265 -3.03 8.59 3.98
N ASP A 266 -3.72 8.64 2.83
CA ASP A 266 -5.11 8.21 2.65
C ASP A 266 -5.22 6.96 1.77
N GLU A 267 -6.29 6.18 1.96
CA GLU A 267 -6.46 4.92 1.24
C GLU A 267 -6.67 5.13 -0.28
N GLN A 268 -7.28 6.24 -0.68
CA GLN A 268 -7.56 6.55 -2.08
C GLN A 268 -6.28 6.88 -2.84
N GLY A 269 -5.33 7.60 -2.22
CA GLY A 269 -4.02 7.92 -2.77
C GLY A 269 -3.15 6.70 -3.09
N HIS A 270 -3.57 5.51 -2.67
CA HIS A 270 -2.98 4.21 -3.02
C HIS A 270 -3.64 3.51 -4.21
N LEU A 271 -4.60 4.17 -4.89
CA LEU A 271 -5.23 3.69 -6.11
C LEU A 271 -4.62 4.40 -7.32
N VAL A 272 -3.87 3.65 -8.13
CA VAL A 272 -3.12 4.16 -9.28
C VAL A 272 -3.76 3.74 -10.61
N ILE A 273 -3.39 4.42 -11.69
CA ILE A 273 -3.84 4.05 -13.03
C ILE A 273 -2.82 3.14 -13.71
N ALA A 274 -3.23 1.91 -14.02
CA ALA A 274 -2.46 0.91 -14.74
C ALA A 274 -3.21 0.42 -15.99
N ASN A 275 -2.60 0.56 -17.16
CA ASN A 275 -3.21 0.31 -18.48
C ASN A 275 -4.59 0.98 -18.67
N GLY A 276 -4.78 2.15 -18.06
CA GLY A 276 -6.05 2.90 -18.09
C GLY A 276 -7.13 2.41 -17.12
N LEU A 277 -6.81 1.47 -16.23
CA LEU A 277 -7.70 0.97 -15.16
C LEU A 277 -7.20 1.43 -13.78
N VAL A 278 -8.12 1.62 -12.85
CA VAL A 278 -7.79 1.95 -11.45
C VAL A 278 -7.47 0.67 -10.68
N MET A 279 -6.26 0.61 -10.12
CA MET A 279 -5.69 -0.56 -9.46
C MET A 279 -5.10 -0.17 -8.10
N GLY A 280 -5.06 -1.10 -7.16
CA GLY A 280 -4.41 -0.88 -5.87
C GLY A 280 -2.90 -1.04 -5.97
N ASP A 281 -2.14 -0.18 -5.32
CA ASP A 281 -0.70 -0.32 -5.19
C ASP A 281 -0.32 -1.33 -4.07
N LEU A 282 0.94 -1.30 -3.60
CA LEU A 282 1.39 -2.14 -2.49
C LEU A 282 0.55 -2.00 -1.20
N TYR A 283 0.04 -0.82 -0.88
CA TYR A 283 -0.79 -0.59 0.31
C TYR A 283 -2.08 -1.43 0.26
N TRP A 284 -2.86 -1.31 -0.81
CA TRP A 284 -4.15 -2.01 -0.93
C TRP A 284 -3.99 -3.52 -0.96
N GLN A 285 -2.94 -3.98 -1.61
CA GLN A 285 -2.58 -5.38 -1.57
C GLN A 285 -2.32 -5.86 -0.12
N ASN A 286 -1.62 -5.06 0.68
CA ASN A 286 -1.35 -5.38 2.08
C ASN A 286 -2.63 -5.42 2.93
N ILE A 287 -3.54 -4.47 2.73
CA ILE A 287 -4.83 -4.40 3.41
C ILE A 287 -5.70 -5.62 3.06
N LEU A 288 -5.91 -5.89 1.77
CA LEU A 288 -6.75 -7.00 1.29
C LEU A 288 -6.28 -8.34 1.80
N MET A 289 -4.96 -8.57 1.78
CA MET A 289 -4.38 -9.73 2.43
C MET A 289 -4.79 -9.72 3.90
N SER A 290 -4.40 -8.71 4.69
CA SER A 290 -4.70 -8.62 6.14
C SER A 290 -6.15 -8.97 6.50
N GLU A 291 -7.12 -8.50 5.73
CA GLU A 291 -8.53 -8.83 5.91
C GLU A 291 -8.84 -10.32 5.70
N MET A 292 -8.30 -10.95 4.65
CA MET A 292 -8.51 -12.37 4.38
C MET A 292 -8.02 -13.30 5.51
N ALA A 293 -6.94 -12.97 6.23
CA ALA A 293 -6.48 -13.80 7.36
C ALA A 293 -7.42 -13.71 8.54
N LYS A 294 -8.06 -12.56 8.78
CA LYS A 294 -8.95 -12.37 9.93
C LYS A 294 -10.12 -13.36 9.90
N PHE A 295 -10.54 -13.81 8.71
CA PHE A 295 -11.64 -14.77 8.56
C PHE A 295 -11.21 -16.24 8.66
N LYS A 296 -9.93 -16.57 8.42
CA LYS A 296 -9.44 -17.96 8.51
C LYS A 296 -9.24 -18.46 9.96
N VAL A 297 -9.17 -17.58 10.95
CA VAL A 297 -8.92 -17.93 12.37
C VAL A 297 -10.21 -18.30 13.14
N ARG A 298 -11.39 -18.23 12.51
CA ARG A 298 -12.69 -18.55 13.17
C ARG A 298 -13.31 -19.89 12.74
N GLN A 299 -12.51 -20.87 12.30
CA GLN A 299 -12.99 -22.23 12.01
C GLN A 299 -12.36 -23.25 12.94
#